data_AF-A0A6P1HS21-F1
#
_entry.id   AF-A0A6P1HS21-F1
#
_cell.length_a   1.000
_cell.length_b   1.000
_cell.length_c   1.000
_cell.angle_alpha   90.00
_cell.angle_beta   90.00
_cell.angle_gamma   90.00
#
_symmetry.space_group_name_H-M   'P 1'
#
loop_
_entity.id
_entity.type
_entity.pdbx_description
1 polymer ?
#
loop_
_entity_poly.entity_id
_entity_poly.type
_entity_poly.pdbx_seq_one_letter_code
_entity_poly.pdbx_strand_id
1 'polypeptide(L)'
;MRRLLFIGNPTQFIEVIHWAAMRVWATGHGLETTRTFAGGPVVCAVATEDVLDGLCLPSEATMLQRVRREGIPCISVHDAPERIIDEIGALTPLTVLHTEADAESLIESDKASA
;
A
#
# COMPACT_ATOMS: atom_id res chain seq x y z
N MET A 1 2.83 13.43 -3.32
CA MET A 1 2.81 12.10 -3.95
C MET A 1 2.96 11.04 -2.87
N ARG A 2 2.27 9.91 -2.99
CA ARG A 2 2.34 8.78 -2.03
C ARG A 2 3.53 7.90 -2.39
N ARG A 3 4.20 7.34 -1.38
CA ARG A 3 5.49 6.66 -1.59
C ARG A 3 5.53 5.28 -0.97
N LEU A 4 6.19 4.36 -1.66
CA LEU A 4 6.51 3.03 -1.21
C LEU A 4 7.97 3.00 -0.75
N LEU A 5 8.19 2.71 0.53
CA LEU A 5 9.52 2.64 1.11
C LEU A 5 10.08 1.23 0.99
N PHE A 6 11.32 1.13 0.56
CA PHE A 6 12.06 -0.13 0.48
C PHE A 6 13.18 -0.16 1.52
N ILE A 7 13.19 -1.20 2.36
CA ILE A 7 14.16 -1.41 3.44
C ILE A 7 14.92 -2.71 3.19
N GLY A 8 16.24 -2.69 3.36
CA GLY A 8 17.08 -3.87 3.12
C GLY A 8 17.73 -3.87 1.76
N ASN A 9 18.53 -4.89 1.51
CA ASN A 9 19.21 -5.10 0.24
C ASN A 9 18.93 -6.52 -0.25
N PRO A 10 18.20 -6.71 -1.37
CA PRO A 10 17.91 -8.05 -1.85
C PRO A 10 19.19 -8.69 -2.37
N THR A 11 19.59 -9.82 -1.78
CA THR A 11 20.83 -10.52 -2.16
C THR A 11 20.56 -11.84 -2.87
N GLN A 12 19.41 -12.45 -2.61
CA GLN A 12 19.00 -13.70 -3.25
C GLN A 12 18.33 -13.41 -4.60
N PHE A 13 18.55 -14.28 -5.59
CA PHE A 13 18.06 -14.06 -6.95
C PHE A 13 16.54 -13.86 -7.03
N ILE A 14 15.76 -14.70 -6.32
CA ILE A 14 14.30 -14.58 -6.30
C ILE A 14 13.84 -13.28 -5.63
N GLU A 15 14.55 -12.85 -4.59
CA GLU A 15 14.27 -11.62 -3.86
C GLU A 15 14.54 -10.39 -4.74
N VAL A 16 15.61 -10.41 -5.53
CA VAL A 16 15.93 -9.36 -6.51
C VAL A 16 14.82 -9.23 -7.56
N ILE A 17 14.28 -10.36 -8.04
CA ILE A 17 13.16 -10.36 -9.00
C ILE A 17 11.92 -9.73 -8.37
N HIS A 18 11.53 -10.18 -7.18
CA HIS A 18 10.34 -9.66 -6.50
C HIS A 18 10.49 -8.18 -6.16
N TRP A 19 11.67 -7.76 -5.68
CA TRP A 19 11.99 -6.37 -5.43
C TRP A 19 11.83 -5.50 -6.69
N ALA A 20 12.34 -5.96 -7.83
CA ALA A 20 12.18 -5.26 -9.10
C ALA A 20 10.72 -5.20 -9.54
N ALA A 21 9.99 -6.32 -9.44
CA ALA A 21 8.57 -6.39 -9.77
C ALA A 21 7.73 -5.41 -8.93
N MET A 22 7.99 -5.35 -7.62
CA MET A 22 7.32 -4.43 -6.70
C MET A 22 7.53 -2.96 -7.08
N ARG A 23 8.75 -2.60 -7.52
CA ARG A 23 9.06 -1.24 -7.97
C ARG A 23 8.36 -0.87 -9.28
N VAL A 24 8.32 -1.79 -10.23
CA VAL A 24 7.61 -1.61 -11.50
C VAL A 24 6.12 -1.45 -11.24
N TRP A 25 5.54 -2.33 -10.43
CA TRP A 25 4.14 -2.28 -10.03
C TRP A 25 3.79 -0.96 -9.35
N ALA A 26 4.61 -0.52 -8.38
CA ALA A 26 4.38 0.74 -7.64
C ALA A 26 4.35 1.94 -8.59
N THR A 27 5.32 2.01 -9.51
CA THR A 27 5.40 3.08 -10.51
C THR A 27 4.18 3.07 -11.44
N GLY A 28 3.73 1.87 -11.86
CA GLY A 28 2.52 1.69 -12.67
C GLY A 28 1.24 2.16 -11.97
N HIS A 29 1.22 2.19 -10.64
CA HIS A 29 0.11 2.66 -9.81
C HIS A 29 0.30 4.09 -9.27
N GLY A 30 1.26 4.85 -9.80
CA GLY A 30 1.50 6.24 -9.43
C GLY A 30 2.13 6.43 -8.04
N LEU A 31 2.74 5.38 -7.48
CA LEU A 31 3.52 5.44 -6.25
C LEU A 31 4.99 5.70 -6.60
N GLU A 32 5.62 6.62 -5.88
CA GLU A 32 7.07 6.79 -5.97
C GLU A 32 7.77 5.76 -5.07
N THR A 33 8.85 5.16 -5.56
CA THR A 33 9.67 4.26 -4.76
C THR A 33 10.80 5.02 -4.09
N THR A 34 11.01 4.83 -2.79
CA THR A 34 12.11 5.43 -2.03
C THR A 34 12.85 4.38 -1.21
N ARG A 35 14.15 4.61 -0.97
CA ARG A 35 14.96 3.84 0.00
C ARG A 35 15.23 4.65 1.28
N THR A 36 14.66 5.84 1.38
CA THR A 36 14.87 6.75 2.50
C THR A 36 13.55 7.13 3.15
N PHE A 37 13.55 7.14 4.47
CA PHE A 37 12.44 7.61 5.29
C PHE A 37 12.46 9.14 5.42
N ALA A 38 12.59 9.84 4.29
CA ALA A 38 12.62 11.30 4.21
C ALA A 38 11.84 11.74 2.98
N GLY A 39 11.04 12.83 3.07
CA GLY A 39 10.48 13.52 1.89
C GLY A 39 9.05 13.15 1.43
N GLY A 40 8.04 13.14 2.31
CA GLY A 40 6.62 12.95 1.94
C GLY A 40 5.96 11.70 2.57
N PRO A 41 4.65 11.49 2.38
CA PRO A 41 3.92 10.42 3.06
C PRO A 41 4.30 9.04 2.49
N VAL A 42 4.82 8.18 3.37
CA VAL A 42 5.04 6.75 3.09
C VAL A 42 3.75 6.01 3.41
N VAL A 43 3.22 5.26 2.45
CA VAL A 43 1.94 4.54 2.62
C VAL A 43 2.11 3.07 2.97
N CYS A 44 3.25 2.48 2.61
CA CYS A 44 3.64 1.13 2.96
C CYS A 44 5.17 1.02 2.90
N ALA A 45 5.72 0.11 3.69
CA ALA A 45 7.10 -0.33 3.61
C ALA A 45 7.16 -1.75 3.02
N VAL A 46 8.20 -2.02 2.24
CA VAL A 46 8.56 -3.34 1.71
C VAL A 46 9.95 -3.65 2.25
N ALA A 47 10.08 -4.75 2.98
CA ALA A 47 11.34 -5.16 3.59
C ALA A 47 11.83 -6.49 3.01
N THR A 48 13.15 -6.65 2.91
CA THR A 48 13.75 -7.97 2.67
C THR A 48 13.52 -8.90 3.86
N GLU A 49 13.60 -10.22 3.64
CA GLU A 49 13.47 -11.19 4.74
C GLU A 49 14.55 -10.97 5.79
N ASP A 50 15.79 -10.70 5.36
CA ASP A 50 16.90 -10.39 6.27
C ASP A 50 16.56 -9.22 7.22
N VAL A 51 15.84 -8.19 6.74
CA VAL A 51 15.41 -7.07 7.60
C VAL A 51 14.31 -7.49 8.56
N LEU A 52 13.37 -8.31 8.11
CA LEU A 52 12.27 -8.82 8.95
C LEU A 52 12.79 -9.77 10.04
N ASP A 53 13.80 -10.57 9.73
CA ASP A 53 14.49 -11.50 10.63
C ASP A 53 15.54 -10.82 11.53
N GLY A 54 15.81 -9.54 11.32
CA GLY A 54 16.77 -8.76 12.11
C GLY A 54 18.24 -8.97 11.72
N LEU A 55 18.52 -9.65 10.61
CA LEU A 55 19.83 -9.82 9.99
C LEU A 55 20.21 -8.60 9.13
N CYS A 56 20.07 -7.40 9.68
CA CYS A 56 20.18 -6.16 8.92
C CYS A 56 21.12 -5.14 9.55
N LEU A 57 21.42 -4.08 8.79
CA LEU A 57 22.22 -2.97 9.28
C LEU A 57 21.47 -2.20 10.37
N PRO A 58 22.17 -1.55 11.33
CA PRO A 58 21.54 -0.74 12.36
C PRO A 58 20.62 0.35 11.81
N SER A 59 20.95 0.93 10.65
CA SER A 59 20.14 1.93 9.95
C SER A 59 18.82 1.35 9.43
N GLU A 60 18.82 0.11 8.94
CA GLU A 60 17.64 -0.59 8.43
C GLU A 60 16.71 -0.99 9.58
N ALA A 61 17.28 -1.52 10.67
CA ALA A 61 16.53 -1.80 11.89
C ALA A 61 15.88 -0.52 12.45
N THR A 62 16.62 0.60 12.48
CA THR A 62 16.09 1.91 12.91
C THR A 62 14.95 2.37 12.01
N MET A 63 15.07 2.17 10.69
CA MET A 63 14.04 2.52 9.72
C MET A 63 12.77 1.69 9.92
N LEU A 64 12.93 0.37 10.10
CA LEU A 64 11.82 -0.54 10.37
C LEU A 64 11.10 -0.20 11.68
N GLN A 65 11.85 0.12 12.74
CA GLN A 65 11.29 0.57 14.01
C GLN A 65 10.50 1.87 13.84
N ARG A 66 11.00 2.81 13.03
CA ARG A 66 10.30 4.06 12.74
C ARG A 66 8.99 3.83 11.99
N VAL A 67 9.00 2.99 10.95
CA VAL A 67 7.80 2.56 10.20
C VAL A 67 6.74 2.01 11.15
N ARG A 68 7.12 1.06 12.01
CA ARG A 68 6.23 0.44 13.00
C ARG A 68 5.66 1.45 13.98
N ARG A 69 6.50 2.35 14.49
CA ARG A 69 6.08 3.41 15.43
C ARG A 69 5.08 4.39 14.78
N GLU A 70 5.23 4.67 13.49
CA GLU A 70 4.33 5.56 12.74
C GLU A 70 3.06 4.83 12.26
N GLY A 71 2.88 3.54 12.59
CA GLY A 71 1.71 2.75 12.21
C GLY A 71 1.65 2.44 10.71
N ILE A 72 2.77 2.56 10.00
CA ILE A 72 2.85 2.30 8.57
C ILE A 72 2.94 0.78 8.36
N PRO A 73 2.07 0.19 7.52
CA PRO A 73 2.15 -1.22 7.15
C PRO A 73 3.51 -1.58 6.57
N CYS A 74 4.00 -2.76 6.93
CA CYS A 74 5.26 -3.29 6.45
C CYS A 74 5.04 -4.72 5.96
N ILE A 75 5.29 -4.95 4.67
CA ILE A 75 5.14 -6.26 4.02
C ILE A 75 6.51 -6.82 3.62
N SER A 76 6.56 -8.13 3.38
CA SER A 76 7.73 -8.79 2.81
C SER A 76 7.87 -8.43 1.33
N VAL A 77 9.10 -8.42 0.84
CA VAL A 77 9.39 -8.38 -0.60
C VAL A 77 8.82 -9.58 -1.34
N HIS A 78 8.56 -10.71 -0.67
CA HIS A 78 7.95 -11.89 -1.27
C HIS A 78 6.42 -11.84 -1.32
N ASP A 79 5.81 -10.83 -0.72
CA ASP A 79 4.38 -10.64 -0.80
C ASP A 79 3.92 -10.23 -2.20
N ALA A 80 2.68 -10.59 -2.53
CA ALA A 80 2.03 -10.12 -3.74
C ALA A 80 1.85 -8.59 -3.69
N PRO A 81 2.22 -7.84 -4.75
CA PRO A 81 2.11 -6.37 -4.75
C PRO A 81 0.71 -5.85 -4.45
N GLU A 82 -0.33 -6.61 -4.78
CA GLU A 82 -1.74 -6.31 -4.50
C GLU A 82 -2.01 -6.11 -3.01
N ARG A 83 -1.24 -6.76 -2.12
CA ARG A 83 -1.34 -6.53 -0.67
C ARG A 83 -1.13 -5.07 -0.30
N ILE A 84 -0.35 -4.31 -1.08
CA ILE A 84 -0.17 -2.86 -0.86
C ILE A 84 -1.50 -2.11 -1.02
N ILE A 85 -2.38 -2.53 -1.94
CA ILE A 85 -3.68 -1.89 -2.14
C ILE A 85 -4.58 -2.11 -0.92
N ASP A 86 -4.59 -3.33 -0.38
CA ASP A 86 -5.37 -3.67 0.81
C ASP A 86 -4.95 -2.78 2.00
N GLU A 87 -3.64 -2.61 2.18
CA GLU A 87 -3.06 -1.77 3.22
C GLU A 87 -3.35 -0.27 2.99
N ILE A 88 -3.27 0.22 1.76
CA ILE A 88 -3.63 1.61 1.42
C ILE A 88 -5.13 1.87 1.63
N GLY A 89 -5.98 0.91 1.27
CA GLY A 89 -7.43 0.98 1.45
C GLY A 89 -7.80 1.02 2.93
N ALA A 90 -7.16 0.19 3.76
CA ALA A 90 -7.32 0.20 5.21
C ALA A 90 -6.88 1.52 5.86
N LEU A 91 -5.94 2.25 5.26
CA LEU A 91 -5.44 3.54 5.74
C LEU A 91 -6.25 4.76 5.28
N THR A 92 -7.30 4.58 4.47
CA THR A 92 -8.25 5.69 4.23
C THR A 92 -9.12 5.90 5.47
N PRO A 93 -9.11 7.10 6.11
CA PRO A 93 -10.04 7.36 7.19
C PRO A 93 -11.46 7.33 6.64
N LEU A 94 -12.39 6.88 7.50
CA LEU A 94 -13.85 6.86 7.38
C LEU A 94 -14.49 8.22 7.02
N THR A 95 -14.10 8.85 5.92
CA THR A 95 -14.63 10.12 5.43
C THR A 95 -15.26 10.00 4.04
N VAL A 96 -15.74 8.81 3.68
CA VAL A 96 -16.89 8.72 2.77
C VAL A 96 -18.12 8.52 3.64
N LEU A 97 -18.54 9.62 4.28
CA LEU A 97 -19.89 9.76 4.81
C LEU A 97 -20.86 9.72 3.63
N HIS A 98 -21.93 8.94 3.81
CA HIS A 98 -23.29 9.16 3.33
C HIS A 98 -23.48 10.01 2.08
N THR A 99 -23.98 9.38 1.02
CA THR A 99 -25.26 9.84 0.50
C THR A 99 -26.24 8.68 0.62
N GLU A 100 -27.16 8.80 1.58
CA GLU A 100 -28.46 8.16 1.47
C GLU A 100 -29.07 8.59 0.13
N ALA A 101 -29.45 7.61 -0.68
CA ALA A 101 -30.40 7.79 -1.76
C ALA A 101 -31.26 6.52 -1.82
N ASP A 102 -31.91 6.21 -0.70
CA ASP A 102 -33.15 5.44 -0.76
C ASP A 102 -34.31 6.41 -1.07
N ALA A 103 -35.25 5.88 -1.83
CA ALA A 103 -36.63 6.32 -2.04
C ALA A 103 -36.99 7.17 -3.28
N GLU A 104 -37.71 6.47 -4.17
CA GLU A 104 -38.91 6.92 -4.90
C GLU A 104 -38.74 7.81 -6.14
N SER A 105 -38.85 7.19 -7.32
CA SER A 105 -39.84 7.58 -8.33
C SER A 105 -39.77 6.67 -9.56
N LEU A 106 -40.52 5.57 -9.55
CA LEU A 106 -41.11 5.01 -10.77
C LEU A 106 -42.46 4.37 -10.40
N ILE A 107 -43.42 5.23 -10.12
CA ILE A 107 -44.83 4.89 -10.30
C ILE A 107 -45.13 5.19 -11.77
N GLU A 108 -44.85 4.25 -12.66
CA GLU A 108 -45.48 4.24 -13.98
C GLU A 108 -46.90 3.69 -13.80
N SER A 109 -47.84 4.60 -13.60
CA SER A 109 -49.26 4.36 -13.81
C SER A 109 -49.81 5.54 -14.59
N ASP A 110 -49.74 5.45 -15.92
CA ASP A 110 -50.86 5.79 -16.81
C ASP A 110 -50.51 5.50 -18.28
N LYS A 111 -51.14 4.47 -18.85
CA LYS A 111 -51.94 4.54 -20.10
C LYS A 111 -52.18 3.16 -20.69
N ALA A 112 -53.42 2.69 -20.54
CA ALA A 112 -54.12 2.01 -21.62
C ALA A 112 -55.63 2.16 -21.40
N SER A 113 -56.20 3.21 -21.99
CA SER A 113 -57.60 3.22 -22.39
C SER A 113 -57.80 2.21 -23.53
N ALA A 114 -58.69 1.25 -23.33
CA ALA A 114 -59.60 0.70 -24.34
C ALA A 114 -60.70 -0.09 -23.63
#